data_AF-A0A2W6CAS4-F1
#
_entry.id   AF-A0A2W6CAS4-F1
#
_cell.length_a   1.000
_cell.length_b   1.000
_cell.length_c   1.000
_cell.angle_alpha   90.00
_cell.angle_beta   90.00
_cell.angle_gamma   90.00
#
_symmetry.space_group_name_H-M   'P 1'
#
loop_
_entity.id
_entity.type
_entity.pdbx_description
1 polymer ?
#
loop_
_entity_poly.entity_id
_entity_poly.type
_entity_poly.pdbx_seq_one_letter_code
_entity_poly.pdbx_strand_id
1 'polypeptide(L)'
;MFVHADHCGGYQEPRQYLAGYRDWATMIFRPYHHGGRIAYPAITMVEGPQAEQAIEEIFADPTIEMIHSRNVYAGCFMFAIHR
;
A
#
# COMPACT_ATOMS: atom_id res chain seq x y z
N MET A 1 9.35 -0.05 -12.68
CA MET A 1 9.78 -1.42 -12.32
C MET A 1 11.29 -1.42 -12.32
N PHE A 2 11.92 -1.60 -11.17
CA PHE A 2 13.37 -1.76 -11.10
C PHE A 2 13.69 -3.24 -11.22
N VAL A 3 14.56 -3.60 -12.15
CA VAL A 3 15.01 -4.98 -12.36
C VAL A 3 16.51 -4.99 -12.10
N HIS A 4 16.94 -5.77 -11.12
CA HIS A 4 18.35 -5.97 -10.83
C HIS A 4 18.85 -7.19 -11.59
N ALA A 5 20.01 -7.07 -12.24
CA ALA A 5 20.64 -8.19 -12.96
C ALA A 5 21.14 -9.28 -11.99
N ASP A 6 21.55 -8.86 -10.79
CA ASP A 6 21.97 -9.71 -9.70
C ASP A 6 20.88 -9.83 -8.63
N HIS A 7 20.99 -10.85 -7.77
CA HIS A 7 20.07 -11.04 -6.65
C HIS A 7 20.07 -9.81 -5.74
N CYS A 8 18.98 -9.06 -5.78
CA CYS A 8 18.68 -8.02 -4.83
C CYS A 8 17.97 -8.67 -3.65
N GLY A 9 18.56 -8.59 -2.45
CA GLY A 9 17.97 -9.14 -1.21
C GLY A 9 16.61 -8.55 -0.81
N GLY A 10 15.98 -7.76 -1.68
CA GLY A 10 14.69 -7.14 -1.46
C GLY A 10 14.74 -6.04 -0.41
N TYR A 11 13.55 -5.57 -0.05
CA TYR A 11 13.38 -4.67 1.08
C TYR A 11 13.65 -5.43 2.39
N GLN A 12 14.57 -4.91 3.21
CA GLN A 12 15.09 -5.64 4.39
C GLN A 12 14.13 -5.63 5.58
N GLU A 13 13.13 -4.75 5.59
CA GLU A 13 12.21 -4.58 6.72
C GLU A 13 10.74 -4.77 6.30
N PRO A 14 10.35 -5.94 5.76
CA PRO A 14 9.04 -6.15 5.12
C PRO A 14 7.83 -5.96 6.05
N ARG A 15 8.05 -5.89 7.37
CA ARG A 15 7.01 -5.67 8.39
C ARG A 15 6.92 -4.24 8.89
N GLN A 16 7.72 -3.32 8.33
CA GLN A 16 7.69 -1.92 8.71
C GLN A 16 7.13 -1.10 7.56
N TYR A 17 6.29 -0.12 7.90
CA TYR A 17 5.90 0.89 6.92
C TYR A 17 7.14 1.68 6.48
N LEU A 18 7.22 1.93 5.16
CA LEU A 18 8.37 2.56 4.53
C LEU A 18 8.63 3.95 5.12
N ALA A 19 9.80 4.16 5.72
CA ALA A 19 10.13 5.41 6.42
C ALA A 19 9.93 6.67 5.57
N GLY A 20 10.30 6.62 4.28
CA GLY A 20 10.13 7.74 3.35
C GLY A 20 8.68 8.11 3.02
N TYR A 21 7.71 7.33 3.48
CA TYR A 21 6.28 7.57 3.26
C TYR A 21 5.53 8.01 4.52
N ARG A 22 6.19 8.00 5.69
CA ARG A 22 5.57 8.39 6.96
C ARG A 22 5.15 9.86 7.00
N ASP A 23 5.87 10.72 6.28
CA ASP A 23 5.55 12.15 6.16
C ASP A 23 5.05 12.52 4.75
N TRP A 24 4.64 11.54 3.95
CA TRP A 24 4.15 11.80 2.60
C TRP A 24 2.82 12.53 2.64
N ALA A 25 2.63 13.52 1.77
CA ALA A 25 1.46 14.40 1.79
C ALA A 25 0.13 13.63 1.72
N THR A 26 -0.21 13.06 0.57
CA THR A 26 -1.45 12.27 0.42
C THR A 26 -1.23 11.15 -0.59
N MET A 27 -1.79 9.99 -0.27
CA MET A 27 -1.79 8.79 -1.10
C MET A 27 -3.21 8.25 -1.25
N ILE A 28 -3.45 7.46 -2.29
CA ILE A 28 -4.66 6.65 -2.42
C ILE A 28 -4.31 5.24 -2.00
N PHE A 29 -5.04 4.72 -1.01
CA PHE A 29 -5.08 3.29 -0.73
C PHE A 29 -6.20 2.66 -1.53
N ARG A 30 -5.82 1.72 -2.41
CA ARG A 30 -6.75 0.93 -3.21
C ARG A 30 -6.69 -0.53 -2.76
N PRO A 31 -7.65 -1.00 -1.96
CA PRO A 31 -7.66 -2.37 -1.46
C PRO A 31 -8.20 -3.35 -2.50
N TYR A 32 -7.80 -4.61 -2.36
CA TYR A 32 -8.23 -5.71 -3.19
C TYR A 32 -8.66 -6.89 -2.33
N HIS A 33 -9.78 -7.48 -2.70
CA HIS A 33 -10.18 -8.77 -2.19
C HIS A 33 -9.32 -9.89 -2.77
N HIS A 34 -9.40 -11.08 -2.15
CA HIS A 34 -8.90 -12.34 -2.70
C HIS A 34 -9.18 -12.47 -4.20
N GLY A 35 -8.14 -12.80 -4.97
CA GLY A 35 -8.23 -12.94 -6.42
C GLY A 35 -8.08 -11.61 -7.19
N GLY A 36 -7.57 -10.57 -6.54
CA GLY A 36 -7.22 -9.30 -7.18
C GLY A 36 -8.41 -8.42 -7.59
N ARG A 37 -9.61 -8.64 -7.03
CA ARG A 37 -10.78 -7.77 -7.29
C ARG A 37 -10.70 -6.50 -6.44
N ILE A 38 -10.81 -5.33 -7.06
CA ILE A 38 -10.81 -4.05 -6.33
C ILE A 38 -12.00 -3.98 -5.36
N ALA A 39 -11.72 -3.63 -4.11
CA ALA A 39 -12.71 -3.31 -3.10
C ALA A 39 -13.07 -1.83 -3.17
N TYR A 40 -13.86 -1.43 -4.18
CA TYR A 40 -14.22 -0.03 -4.43
C TYR A 40 -14.72 0.74 -3.20
N PRO A 41 -15.59 0.17 -2.34
CA PRO A 41 -16.09 0.87 -1.15
C PRO A 41 -15.01 1.20 -0.11
N ALA A 42 -13.88 0.49 -0.13
CA ALA A 42 -12.78 0.66 0.82
C ALA A 42 -11.63 1.54 0.28
N ILE A 43 -11.78 2.11 -0.92
CA ILE A 43 -10.79 3.05 -1.46
C ILE A 43 -10.80 4.31 -0.61
N THR A 44 -9.63 4.71 -0.11
CA THR A 44 -9.49 5.90 0.73
C THR A 44 -8.27 6.73 0.36
N MET A 45 -8.34 8.02 0.66
CA MET A 45 -7.18 8.92 0.65
C MET A 45 -6.63 9.02 2.05
N VAL A 46 -5.32 9.02 2.17
CA VAL A 46 -4.62 8.91 3.45
C VAL A 46 -3.37 9.76 3.43
N GLU A 47 -3.15 10.50 4.52
CA GLU A 47 -1.91 11.21 4.77
C GLU A 47 -0.88 10.26 5.39
N GLY A 48 0.41 10.48 5.13
CA GLY A 48 1.50 9.64 5.64
C GLY A 48 1.40 9.31 7.13
N PRO A 49 1.15 10.29 8.02
CA PRO A 49 1.03 10.05 9.46
C PRO A 49 -0.13 9.14 9.87
N GLN A 50 -1.14 8.98 8.99
CA GLN A 50 -2.35 8.17 9.23
C GLN A 50 -2.27 6.81 8.52
N ALA A 51 -1.19 6.54 7.78
CA ALA A 51 -1.07 5.38 6.90
C ALA A 51 -1.22 4.05 7.65
N GLU A 52 -0.50 3.86 8.76
CA GLU A 52 -0.52 2.61 9.51
C GLU A 52 -1.90 2.33 10.11
N GLN A 53 -2.57 3.35 10.68
CA GLN A 53 -3.93 3.22 11.18
C GLN A 53 -4.91 2.84 10.06
N ALA A 54 -4.84 3.52 8.91
CA ALA A 54 -5.71 3.21 7.78
C ALA A 54 -5.47 1.79 7.22
N ILE A 55 -4.22 1.30 7.25
CA ILE A 55 -3.89 -0.08 6.88
C ILE A 55 -4.59 -1.06 7.81
N GLU A 56 -4.51 -0.84 9.12
CA GLU A 56 -5.18 -1.69 10.12
C GLU A 56 -6.70 -1.70 9.93
N GLU A 57 -7.31 -0.54 9.73
CA GLU A 57 -8.75 -0.40 9.48
C GLU A 57 -9.21 -1.13 8.21
N ILE A 58 -8.45 -1.01 7.12
CA ILE A 58 -8.76 -1.71 5.86
C ILE A 58 -8.61 -3.22 6.03
N PHE A 59 -7.54 -3.68 6.69
CA PHE A 59 -7.34 -5.11 6.92
C PHE A 59 -8.22 -5.69 8.03
N ALA A 60 -8.99 -4.88 8.75
CA ALA A 60 -10.05 -5.40 9.63
C ALA A 60 -11.11 -6.18 8.83
N ASP A 61 -11.28 -5.90 7.53
CA ASP A 61 -12.00 -6.78 6.61
C ASP A 61 -11.10 -7.97 6.19
N PRO A 62 -11.42 -9.21 6.61
CA PRO A 62 -10.61 -10.39 6.29
C PRO A 62 -10.68 -10.81 4.81
N THR A 63 -11.59 -10.22 4.03
CA THR A 63 -11.69 -10.49 2.60
C THR A 63 -10.64 -9.72 1.80
N ILE A 64 -9.98 -8.70 2.39
CA ILE A 64 -8.93 -7.91 1.77
C ILE A 64 -7.57 -8.60 1.95
N GLU A 65 -6.87 -8.85 0.84
CA GLU A 65 -5.55 -9.50 0.83
C GLU A 65 -4.39 -8.52 0.61
N MET A 66 -4.68 -7.38 -0.02
CA MET A 66 -3.66 -6.46 -0.50
C MET A 66 -4.19 -5.03 -0.60
N ILE A 67 -3.31 -4.06 -0.35
CA ILE A 67 -3.55 -2.64 -0.56
C ILE A 67 -2.48 -2.11 -1.51
N HIS A 68 -2.88 -1.47 -2.60
CA HIS A 68 -1.94 -0.66 -3.39
C HIS A 68 -1.92 0.76 -2.83
N SER A 69 -0.73 1.27 -2.50
CA SER A 69 -0.48 2.70 -2.37
C SER A 69 -0.29 3.31 -3.76
N ARG A 70 -0.97 4.43 -4.02
CA ARG A 70 -0.93 5.15 -5.29
C ARG A 70 -0.77 6.65 -5.10
N ASN A 71 -0.08 7.28 -6.03
CA ASN A 71 0.05 8.73 -6.08
C ASN A 71 -1.32 9.38 -6.41
N VAL A 72 -1.69 10.44 -5.70
CA VAL A 72 -2.99 11.13 -5.89
C VAL A 72 -3.12 11.80 -7.26
N TYR A 73 -2.05 12.46 -7.72
CA TYR A 73 -2.09 13.23 -8.97
C TYR A 73 -2.05 12.35 -10.21
N ALA A 74 -1.12 11.39 -10.24
CA ALA A 74 -0.89 10.56 -11.42
C ALA A 74 -1.62 9.20 -11.36
N GLY A 75 -2.13 8.79 -10.19
CA GLY A 75 -2.74 7.47 -10.00
C GLY A 75 -1.75 6.29 -10.09
N CYS A 76 -0.45 6.58 -10.26
CA CYS A 76 0.60 5.58 -10.43
C CYS A 76 0.75 4.72 -9.18
N PHE A 77 1.04 3.44 -9.39
CA PHE A 77 1.43 2.52 -8.33
C PHE A 77 2.74 3.00 -7.67
N MET A 78 2.78 2.94 -6.34
CA MET A 78 3.98 3.26 -5.57
C MET A 78 4.55 1.98 -4.94
N PHE A 79 3.74 1.29 -4.14
CA PHE A 79 4.07 0.00 -3.54
C PHE A 79 2.79 -0.75 -3.14
N ALA A 80 2.94 -2.04 -2.84
CA ALA A 80 1.87 -2.88 -2.30
C ALA A 80 2.16 -3.23 -0.85
N ILE A 81 1.09 -3.30 -0.07
CA ILE A 81 1.08 -3.76 1.31
C ILE A 81 0.26 -5.05 1.31
N HIS A 82 0.83 -6.10 1.90
CA HIS A 82 0.19 -7.41 2.03
C HIS A 82 -0.02 -7.70 3.52
N ARG A 83 -1.01 -8.54 3.81
CA ARG A 83 -1.19 -9.11 5.15
C ARG A 83 -0.04 -10.08 5.49
#